data_AF-A0A353H811-F1
#
_entry.id   AF-A0A353H811-F1
#
_cell.length_a   1.000
_cell.length_b   1.000
_cell.length_c   1.000
_cell.angle_alpha   90.00
_cell.angle_beta   90.00
_cell.angle_gamma   90.00
#
_symmetry.space_group_name_H-M   'P 1'
#
loop_
_entity.id
_entity.type
_entity.pdbx_description
1 polymer ?
#
loop_
_entity_poly.entity_id
_entity_poly.type
_entity_poly.pdbx_seq_one_letter_code
_entity_poly.pdbx_strand_id
1 'polypeptide(L)'
;MNAEFITGRNRSLRDTDDALNEIKDNAIMLSIAGKYLCKSPFLKKAGFNIAQNVAVLENHIEDLKKQFVGKPDEETRLKDHLEGIADISDLLKKADNGIKRKCIEGALGRDLSEKVISLANATNALREKIQGRSVSYTWIDSLLRIASRLKFIMRAIAALYKFCLKILGLFIIICLMAFSYLFFTMEKEKDVLTKIAASKTHIRSSQDLSLRISEDLTKIRKRIDLFRGKDLTRRDQMELVYLNLKAYNLVEDQEKKEAAINIQEEILGENEKKLEEMRQKSFLEKLLRR
;
A
#
# COMPACT_ATOMS: atom_id res chain seq x y z
N MET A 1 -19.72 20.11 -69.89
CA MET A 1 -18.70 20.40 -68.85
C MET A 1 -19.26 20.52 -67.41
N ASN A 2 -20.57 20.66 -67.17
CA ASN A 2 -21.09 20.79 -65.80
C ASN A 2 -21.40 19.46 -65.08
N ALA A 3 -21.65 18.36 -65.82
CA ALA A 3 -22.02 17.09 -65.21
C ALA A 3 -20.84 16.36 -64.53
N GLU A 4 -19.67 16.31 -65.18
CA GLU A 4 -18.43 15.72 -64.62
C GLU A 4 -17.90 16.50 -63.41
N PHE A 5 -18.02 17.83 -63.43
CA PHE A 5 -17.56 18.67 -62.32
C PHE A 5 -18.41 18.48 -61.05
N ILE A 6 -19.72 18.26 -61.21
CA ILE A 6 -20.64 17.97 -60.11
C ILE A 6 -20.46 16.54 -59.57
N THR A 7 -20.19 15.56 -60.44
CA THR A 7 -19.92 14.17 -60.02
C THR A 7 -18.57 14.02 -59.33
N GLY A 8 -17.52 14.71 -59.79
CA GLY A 8 -16.21 14.72 -59.13
C GLY A 8 -16.25 15.39 -57.75
N ARG A 9 -16.98 16.50 -57.61
CA ARG A 9 -17.15 17.22 -56.33
C ARG A 9 -17.91 16.40 -55.29
N ASN A 10 -18.99 15.71 -55.69
CA ASN A 10 -19.75 14.84 -54.78
C ASN A 10 -18.95 13.61 -54.33
N ARG A 11 -18.04 13.09 -55.17
CA ARG A 11 -17.15 11.98 -54.79
C ARG A 11 -16.08 12.43 -53.78
N SER A 12 -15.42 13.56 -54.02
CA SER A 12 -14.40 14.11 -53.10
C SER A 12 -14.96 14.47 -51.71
N LEU A 13 -16.18 14.99 -51.64
CA LEU A 13 -16.86 15.27 -50.37
C LEU A 13 -17.16 13.98 -49.59
N ARG A 14 -17.59 12.92 -50.28
CA ARG A 14 -17.85 11.61 -49.67
C ARG A 14 -16.58 10.95 -49.14
N ASP A 15 -15.50 11.01 -49.92
CA ASP A 15 -14.20 10.45 -49.52
C ASP A 15 -13.61 11.13 -48.27
N THR A 16 -13.92 12.42 -48.08
CA THR A 16 -13.51 13.20 -46.89
C THR A 16 -14.32 12.82 -45.65
N ASP A 17 -15.63 12.69 -45.80
CA ASP A 17 -16.51 12.26 -44.71
C ASP A 17 -16.17 10.83 -44.27
N ASP A 18 -15.84 9.95 -45.22
CA ASP A 18 -15.41 8.58 -44.96
C ASP A 18 -14.06 8.57 -44.21
N ALA A 19 -13.08 9.36 -44.65
CA ALA A 19 -11.77 9.45 -43.98
C ALA A 19 -11.88 9.95 -42.53
N LEU A 20 -12.72 10.96 -42.30
CA LEU A 20 -12.93 11.51 -40.96
C LEU A 20 -13.69 10.53 -40.04
N ASN A 21 -14.63 9.77 -40.60
CA ASN A 21 -15.33 8.69 -39.89
C ASN A 21 -14.40 7.55 -39.51
N GLU A 22 -13.47 7.15 -40.38
CA GLU A 22 -12.47 6.13 -40.09
C GLU A 22 -11.55 6.56 -38.93
N ILE A 23 -11.07 7.80 -38.92
CA ILE A 23 -10.24 8.31 -37.81
C ILE A 23 -11.05 8.34 -36.51
N LYS A 24 -12.33 8.74 -36.57
CA LYS A 24 -13.25 8.72 -35.43
C LYS A 24 -13.44 7.31 -34.87
N ASP A 25 -13.67 6.31 -35.71
CA ASP A 25 -13.88 4.94 -35.26
C ASP A 25 -12.64 4.37 -34.57
N ASN A 26 -11.44 4.71 -35.08
CA ASN A 26 -10.18 4.41 -34.40
C ASN A 26 -10.08 5.16 -33.05
N ALA A 27 -10.49 6.42 -32.96
CA ALA A 27 -10.48 7.19 -31.71
C ALA A 27 -11.42 6.60 -30.65
N ILE A 28 -12.63 6.22 -31.04
CA ILE A 28 -13.60 5.54 -30.17
C ILE A 28 -13.02 4.21 -29.71
N MET A 29 -12.53 3.39 -30.63
CA MET A 29 -11.93 2.09 -30.33
C MET A 29 -10.78 2.22 -29.33
N LEU A 30 -9.89 3.20 -29.50
CA LEU A 30 -8.77 3.48 -28.59
C LEU A 30 -9.20 4.06 -27.23
N SER A 31 -10.39 4.69 -27.15
CA SER A 31 -10.92 5.27 -25.90
C SER A 31 -11.54 4.23 -24.97
N ILE A 32 -12.06 3.13 -25.54
CA ILE A 32 -12.68 2.01 -24.82
C ILE A 32 -11.81 0.73 -24.88
N ALA A 33 -10.60 0.85 -25.42
CA ALA A 33 -9.73 -0.29 -25.68
C ALA A 33 -9.33 -1.00 -24.38
N GLY A 34 -9.64 -2.30 -24.30
CA GLY A 34 -9.04 -3.19 -23.29
C GLY A 34 -7.57 -3.51 -23.61
N LYS A 35 -6.88 -4.16 -22.66
CA LYS A 35 -5.45 -4.57 -22.75
C LYS A 35 -5.10 -5.32 -24.04
N TYR A 36 -6.06 -5.99 -24.66
CA TYR A 36 -5.87 -6.73 -25.92
C TYR A 36 -5.71 -5.79 -27.14
N LEU A 37 -6.54 -4.75 -27.24
CA LEU A 37 -6.53 -3.80 -28.36
C LEU A 37 -5.35 -2.81 -28.28
N CYS A 38 -4.73 -2.68 -27.10
CA CYS A 38 -3.53 -1.88 -26.88
C CYS A 38 -2.22 -2.64 -27.10
N LYS A 39 -2.24 -3.84 -27.72
CA LYS A 39 -1.00 -4.54 -28.11
C LYS A 39 -0.38 -3.88 -29.35
N SER A 40 0.94 -3.98 -29.47
CA SER A 40 1.70 -3.31 -30.54
C SER A 40 1.19 -3.56 -31.96
N PRO A 41 0.76 -4.77 -32.37
CA PRO A 41 0.23 -4.98 -33.73
C PRO A 41 -1.03 -4.16 -34.02
N PHE A 42 -1.94 -4.05 -33.04
CA PHE A 42 -3.18 -3.30 -33.18
C PHE A 42 -2.93 -1.79 -33.16
N LEU A 43 -2.06 -1.31 -32.27
CA LEU A 43 -1.67 0.11 -32.22
C LEU A 43 -0.99 0.55 -33.52
N LYS A 44 -0.07 -0.27 -34.05
CA LYS A 44 0.57 0.01 -35.34
C LYS A 44 -0.45 0.07 -36.47
N LYS A 45 -1.38 -0.89 -36.53
CA LYS A 45 -2.45 -0.91 -37.54
C LYS A 45 -3.35 0.33 -37.45
N ALA A 46 -3.76 0.71 -36.25
CA ALA A 46 -4.54 1.94 -36.03
C ALA A 46 -3.76 3.18 -36.46
N GLY A 47 -2.46 3.28 -36.10
CA GLY A 47 -1.59 4.36 -36.53
C GLY A 47 -1.49 4.46 -38.05
N PHE A 48 -1.26 3.35 -38.76
CA PHE A 48 -1.24 3.35 -40.23
C PHE A 48 -2.57 3.77 -40.84
N ASN A 49 -3.69 3.26 -40.32
CA ASN A 49 -5.03 3.62 -40.82
C ASN A 49 -5.30 5.12 -40.62
N ILE A 50 -4.97 5.68 -39.46
CA ILE A 50 -5.13 7.11 -39.19
C ILE A 50 -4.25 7.94 -40.14
N ALA A 51 -2.98 7.57 -40.36
CA ALA A 51 -2.10 8.30 -41.27
C ALA A 51 -2.62 8.32 -42.71
N GLN A 52 -3.14 7.19 -43.19
CA GLN A 52 -3.71 7.09 -44.53
C GLN A 52 -4.91 8.04 -44.69
N ASN A 53 -5.80 8.09 -43.70
CA ASN A 53 -6.97 8.97 -43.72
C ASN A 53 -6.60 10.45 -43.53
N VAL A 54 -5.56 10.77 -42.75
CA VAL A 54 -5.02 12.14 -42.65
C VAL A 54 -4.53 12.64 -44.01
N ALA A 55 -3.81 11.81 -44.78
CA ALA A 55 -3.35 12.19 -46.12
C ALA A 55 -4.52 12.45 -47.09
N VAL A 56 -5.63 11.71 -46.97
CA VAL A 56 -6.85 11.97 -47.75
C VAL A 56 -7.46 13.33 -47.38
N LEU A 57 -7.52 13.65 -46.08
CA LEU A 57 -8.01 14.93 -45.58
C LEU A 57 -7.13 16.11 -46.00
N GLU A 58 -5.80 15.95 -45.97
CA GLU A 58 -4.84 16.95 -46.44
C GLU A 58 -5.06 17.30 -47.91
N ASN A 59 -5.16 16.28 -48.78
CA ASN A 59 -5.42 16.48 -50.20
C ASN A 59 -6.75 17.20 -50.45
N HIS A 60 -7.80 16.85 -49.70
CA HIS A 60 -9.10 17.52 -49.83
C HIS A 60 -9.05 18.98 -49.36
N ILE A 61 -8.34 19.26 -48.27
CA ILE A 61 -8.16 20.63 -47.77
C ILE A 61 -7.40 21.47 -48.80
N GLU A 62 -6.36 20.93 -49.44
CA GLU A 62 -5.63 21.60 -50.53
C GLU A 62 -6.52 21.87 -51.75
N ASP A 63 -7.42 20.94 -52.11
CA ASP A 63 -8.36 21.16 -53.21
C ASP A 63 -9.48 22.16 -52.88
N LEU A 64 -9.86 22.27 -51.60
CA LEU A 64 -10.74 23.34 -51.12
C LEU A 64 -10.04 24.70 -51.16
N LYS A 65 -8.74 24.76 -50.83
CA LYS A 65 -7.95 26.01 -50.92
C LYS A 65 -7.90 26.57 -52.33
N LYS A 66 -7.70 25.73 -53.34
CA LYS A 66 -7.65 26.16 -54.76
C LYS A 66 -8.97 26.76 -55.27
N GLN A 67 -10.08 26.49 -54.58
CA GLN A 67 -11.40 27.02 -54.91
C GLN A 67 -11.69 28.39 -54.28
N PHE A 68 -10.80 28.89 -53.41
CA PHE A 68 -10.96 30.17 -52.73
C PHE A 68 -10.18 31.29 -53.45
N VAL A 69 -10.79 32.47 -53.59
CA VAL A 69 -10.13 33.67 -54.13
C VAL A 69 -9.76 34.58 -52.95
N GLY A 70 -8.62 34.29 -52.30
CA GLY A 70 -8.13 34.97 -51.08
C GLY A 70 -7.48 34.01 -50.08
N LYS A 71 -6.69 34.50 -49.11
CA LYS A 71 -6.13 33.67 -48.02
C LYS A 71 -7.05 33.69 -46.80
N PRO A 72 -7.70 32.58 -46.41
CA PRO A 72 -8.49 32.55 -45.18
C PRO A 72 -7.56 32.46 -43.96
N ASP A 73 -7.83 33.25 -42.91
CA ASP A 73 -7.12 33.19 -41.61
C ASP A 73 -7.28 31.82 -40.89
N GLU A 74 -8.22 30.99 -41.34
CA GLU A 74 -8.41 29.61 -40.85
C GLU A 74 -7.35 28.61 -41.35
N GLU A 75 -6.52 28.98 -42.34
CA GLU A 75 -5.57 28.08 -42.99
C GLU A 75 -4.54 27.48 -42.01
N THR A 76 -4.01 28.30 -41.10
CA THR A 76 -3.03 27.87 -40.11
C THR A 76 -3.66 26.88 -39.12
N ARG A 77 -4.93 27.09 -38.75
CA ARG A 77 -5.63 26.26 -37.76
C ARG A 77 -5.95 24.86 -38.28
N LEU A 78 -6.35 24.71 -39.55
CA LEU A 78 -6.62 23.38 -40.11
C LEU A 78 -5.34 22.53 -40.20
N LYS A 79 -4.22 23.15 -40.57
CA LYS A 79 -2.93 22.47 -40.65
C LYS A 79 -2.44 22.02 -39.27
N ASP A 80 -2.52 22.88 -38.28
CA ASP A 80 -2.14 22.55 -36.89
C ASP A 80 -2.98 21.38 -36.32
N HIS A 81 -4.26 21.31 -36.68
CA HIS A 81 -5.14 20.22 -36.28
C HIS A 81 -4.81 18.89 -36.98
N LEU A 82 -4.50 18.92 -38.28
CA LEU A 82 -4.06 17.74 -39.03
C LEU A 82 -2.73 17.20 -38.52
N GLU A 83 -1.75 18.09 -38.32
CA GLU A 83 -0.43 17.73 -37.78
C GLU A 83 -0.57 17.07 -36.39
N GLY A 84 -1.45 17.61 -35.55
CA GLY A 84 -1.75 17.00 -34.27
C GLY A 84 -2.34 15.58 -34.37
N ILE A 85 -3.12 15.26 -35.39
CA ILE A 85 -3.66 13.90 -35.62
C ILE A 85 -2.56 13.00 -36.17
N ALA A 86 -1.71 13.53 -37.06
CA ALA A 86 -0.54 12.84 -37.59
C ALA A 86 0.47 12.45 -36.49
N ASP A 87 0.73 13.35 -35.54
CA ASP A 87 1.58 13.08 -34.38
C ASP A 87 1.09 11.88 -33.57
N ILE A 88 -0.23 11.80 -33.32
CA ILE A 88 -0.84 10.68 -32.59
C ILE A 88 -0.70 9.39 -33.40
N SER A 89 -0.87 9.45 -34.72
CA SER A 89 -0.63 8.32 -35.61
C SER A 89 0.81 7.81 -35.51
N ASP A 90 1.80 8.69 -35.47
CA ASP A 90 3.21 8.31 -35.38
C ASP A 90 3.57 7.73 -34.01
N LEU A 91 2.98 8.25 -32.94
CA LEU A 91 3.08 7.65 -31.60
C LEU A 91 2.50 6.23 -31.58
N LEU A 92 1.35 6.02 -32.23
CA LEU A 92 0.71 4.71 -32.36
C LEU A 92 1.57 3.71 -33.14
N LYS A 93 2.25 4.15 -34.20
CA LYS A 93 3.19 3.32 -34.99
C LYS A 93 4.42 2.88 -34.17
N LYS A 94 4.89 3.72 -33.23
CA LYS A 94 6.01 3.36 -32.33
C LYS A 94 5.60 2.27 -31.34
N ALA A 95 4.38 2.36 -30.80
CA ALA A 95 3.78 1.38 -29.90
C ALA A 95 4.68 0.98 -28.71
N ASP A 96 5.36 1.96 -28.12
CA ASP A 96 6.20 1.78 -26.93
C ASP A 96 5.36 1.44 -25.67
N ASN A 97 6.02 1.08 -24.57
CA ASN A 97 5.31 0.70 -23.34
C ASN A 97 4.53 1.87 -22.69
N GLY A 98 4.95 3.11 -22.91
CA GLY A 98 4.24 4.30 -22.45
C GLY A 98 2.94 4.53 -23.22
N ILE A 99 2.98 4.36 -24.54
CA ILE A 99 1.84 4.44 -25.46
C ILE A 99 0.83 3.33 -25.20
N LYS A 100 1.29 2.10 -24.94
CA LYS A 100 0.40 0.99 -24.54
C LYS A 100 -0.36 1.32 -23.26
N ARG A 101 0.31 1.87 -22.26
CA ARG A 101 -0.32 2.28 -21.00
C ARG A 101 -1.35 3.40 -21.22
N LYS A 102 -0.98 4.45 -21.97
CA LYS A 102 -1.92 5.52 -22.35
C LYS A 102 -3.14 5.03 -23.13
N CYS A 103 -2.97 4.00 -23.96
CA CYS A 103 -4.09 3.35 -24.64
C CYS A 103 -4.99 2.58 -23.66
N ILE A 104 -4.41 1.81 -22.72
CA ILE A 104 -5.19 1.05 -21.72
C ILE A 104 -6.00 1.99 -20.83
N GLU A 105 -5.47 3.17 -20.53
CA GLU A 105 -6.15 4.23 -19.77
C GLU A 105 -7.18 5.01 -20.62
N GLY A 106 -7.31 4.68 -21.90
CA GLY A 106 -8.16 5.35 -22.89
C GLY A 106 -7.72 6.79 -23.20
N ALA A 107 -6.55 7.23 -22.72
CA ALA A 107 -6.07 8.60 -22.90
C ALA A 107 -5.79 8.90 -24.37
N LEU A 108 -5.21 7.94 -25.08
CA LEU A 108 -4.81 8.13 -26.47
C LEU A 108 -6.01 8.28 -27.41
N GLY A 109 -7.10 7.54 -27.18
CA GLY A 109 -8.36 7.71 -27.92
C GLY A 109 -9.06 9.04 -27.63
N ARG A 110 -8.91 9.59 -26.41
CA ARG A 110 -9.44 10.91 -26.04
C ARG A 110 -8.69 12.03 -26.74
N ASP A 111 -7.35 12.00 -26.69
CA ASP A 111 -6.50 13.00 -27.34
C ASP A 111 -6.77 13.03 -28.86
N LEU A 112 -6.95 11.84 -29.46
CA LEU A 112 -7.32 11.72 -30.87
C LEU A 112 -8.73 12.29 -31.15
N SER A 113 -9.71 11.96 -30.31
CA SER A 113 -11.08 12.45 -30.46
C SER A 113 -11.16 13.97 -30.39
N GLU A 114 -10.42 14.59 -29.46
CA GLU A 114 -10.39 16.05 -29.30
C GLU A 114 -9.86 16.74 -30.56
N LYS A 115 -8.73 16.26 -31.10
CA LYS A 115 -8.14 16.83 -32.32
C LYS A 115 -9.03 16.62 -33.55
N VAL A 116 -9.71 15.48 -33.66
CA VAL A 116 -10.68 15.20 -34.73
C VAL A 116 -11.89 16.14 -34.65
N ILE A 117 -12.41 16.42 -33.45
CA ILE A 117 -13.52 17.37 -33.25
C ILE A 117 -13.07 18.78 -33.65
N SER A 118 -11.88 19.22 -33.23
CA SER A 118 -11.34 20.53 -33.60
C SER A 118 -11.17 20.67 -35.11
N LEU A 119 -10.62 19.64 -35.78
CA LEU A 119 -10.50 19.62 -37.24
C LEU A 119 -11.86 19.69 -37.92
N ALA A 120 -12.85 18.91 -37.47
CA ALA A 120 -14.19 18.90 -38.04
C ALA A 120 -14.90 20.24 -37.90
N ASN A 121 -14.79 20.89 -36.74
CA ASN A 121 -15.32 22.23 -36.51
C ASN A 121 -14.68 23.26 -37.45
N ALA A 122 -13.35 23.21 -37.61
CA ALA A 122 -12.63 24.11 -38.50
C ALA A 122 -13.01 23.91 -39.98
N THR A 123 -13.13 22.65 -40.42
CA THR A 123 -13.57 22.30 -41.78
C THR A 123 -15.02 22.72 -42.02
N ASN A 124 -15.91 22.57 -41.04
CA ASN A 124 -17.30 23.03 -41.15
C ASN A 124 -17.40 24.55 -41.21
N ALA A 125 -16.65 25.28 -40.39
CA ALA A 125 -16.60 26.74 -40.43
C ALA A 125 -16.11 27.24 -41.81
N LEU A 126 -15.10 26.58 -42.38
CA LEU A 126 -14.62 26.88 -43.74
C LEU A 126 -15.70 26.59 -44.79
N ARG A 127 -16.40 25.46 -44.67
CA ARG A 127 -17.49 25.07 -45.59
C ARG A 127 -18.69 26.02 -45.50
N GLU A 128 -19.07 26.47 -44.30
CA GLU A 128 -20.15 27.45 -44.10
C GLU A 128 -19.84 28.78 -44.79
N LYS A 129 -18.59 29.26 -44.71
CA LYS A 129 -18.16 30.46 -45.44
C LYS A 129 -18.22 30.31 -46.95
N ILE A 130 -18.00 29.10 -47.48
CA ILE A 130 -17.99 28.84 -48.93
C ILE A 130 -19.39 28.60 -49.49
N GLN A 131 -20.26 27.89 -48.76
CA GLN A 131 -21.53 27.38 -49.29
C GLN A 131 -22.78 28.01 -48.66
N GLY A 132 -22.62 28.84 -47.61
CA GLY A 132 -23.73 29.54 -46.95
C GLY A 132 -24.77 28.61 -46.30
N ARG A 133 -24.47 27.31 -46.18
CA ARG A 133 -25.34 26.30 -45.55
C ARG A 133 -24.57 25.59 -44.45
N SER A 134 -25.16 25.53 -43.27
CA SER A 134 -24.73 24.67 -42.18
C SER A 134 -25.06 23.22 -42.53
N VAL A 135 -24.05 22.43 -42.87
CA VAL A 135 -24.20 20.96 -42.84
C VAL A 135 -24.13 20.56 -41.38
N SER A 136 -25.28 20.20 -40.78
CA SER A 136 -25.32 19.73 -39.40
C SER A 136 -24.56 18.41 -39.30
N TYR A 137 -23.38 18.46 -38.71
CA TYR A 137 -22.51 17.30 -38.56
C TYR A 137 -22.89 16.55 -37.28
N THR A 138 -24.00 15.82 -37.38
CA THR A 138 -24.65 14.99 -36.33
C THR A 138 -23.69 14.10 -35.53
N TRP A 139 -22.50 13.81 -36.03
CA TRP A 139 -21.52 12.98 -35.33
C TRP A 139 -20.64 13.76 -34.35
N ILE A 140 -20.47 15.07 -34.49
CA ILE A 140 -19.77 15.92 -33.51
C ILE A 140 -20.51 15.83 -32.17
N ASP A 141 -21.84 15.85 -32.21
CA ASP A 141 -22.71 15.63 -31.04
C ASP A 141 -22.52 14.24 -30.43
N SER A 142 -22.28 13.22 -31.27
CA SER A 142 -22.04 11.85 -30.79
C SER A 142 -20.72 11.74 -30.03
N LEU A 143 -19.65 12.37 -30.52
CA LEU A 143 -18.36 12.39 -29.82
C LEU A 143 -18.38 13.24 -28.55
N LEU A 144 -19.01 14.42 -28.58
CA LEU A 144 -19.19 15.26 -27.38
C LEU A 144 -19.92 14.49 -26.27
N ARG A 145 -20.93 13.69 -26.63
CA ARG A 145 -21.66 12.82 -25.70
C ARG A 145 -20.81 11.68 -25.12
N ILE A 146 -19.90 11.10 -25.90
CA ILE A 146 -18.99 10.05 -25.41
C ILE A 146 -17.88 10.64 -24.52
N ALA A 147 -17.29 11.76 -24.94
CA ALA A 147 -16.27 12.48 -24.18
C ALA A 147 -16.80 12.97 -22.82
N SER A 148 -18.03 13.48 -22.78
CA SER A 148 -18.70 13.87 -21.53
C SER A 148 -18.94 12.68 -20.61
N ARG A 149 -19.45 11.55 -21.12
CA ARG A 149 -19.63 10.31 -20.33
C ARG A 149 -18.32 9.81 -19.71
N LEU A 150 -17.22 9.86 -20.43
CA LEU A 150 -15.89 9.48 -19.92
C LEU A 150 -15.40 10.42 -18.80
N LYS A 151 -15.66 11.73 -18.90
CA LYS A 151 -15.33 12.69 -17.83
C LYS A 151 -16.10 12.39 -16.53
N PHE A 152 -17.35 11.95 -16.62
CA PHE A 152 -18.14 11.55 -15.44
C PHE A 152 -17.59 10.28 -14.76
N ILE A 153 -17.19 9.27 -15.55
CA ILE A 153 -16.59 8.04 -15.01
C ILE A 153 -15.29 8.34 -14.26
N MET A 154 -14.44 9.24 -14.78
CA MET A 154 -13.19 9.62 -14.09
C MET A 154 -13.43 10.37 -12.78
N ARG A 155 -14.45 11.26 -12.72
CA ARG A 155 -14.84 11.90 -11.45
C ARG A 155 -15.34 10.88 -10.43
N ALA A 156 -16.10 9.88 -10.87
CA ALA A 156 -16.59 8.81 -9.99
C ALA A 156 -15.44 7.95 -9.46
N ILE A 157 -14.46 7.59 -10.30
CA ILE A 157 -13.28 6.80 -9.88
C ILE A 157 -12.39 7.60 -8.92
N ALA A 158 -12.14 8.88 -9.20
CA ALA A 158 -11.36 9.75 -8.31
C ALA A 158 -12.05 9.95 -6.95
N ALA A 159 -13.39 10.08 -6.94
CA ALA A 159 -14.18 10.15 -5.72
C ALA A 159 -14.13 8.83 -4.92
N LEU A 160 -14.23 7.68 -5.60
CA LEU A 160 -14.07 6.36 -4.98
C LEU A 160 -12.67 6.19 -4.37
N TYR A 161 -11.63 6.61 -5.08
CA TYR A 161 -10.25 6.52 -4.58
C TYR A 161 -10.05 7.34 -3.30
N LYS A 162 -10.57 8.58 -3.28
CA LYS A 162 -10.51 9.45 -2.10
C LYS A 162 -11.29 8.88 -0.90
N PHE A 163 -12.41 8.20 -1.17
CA PHE A 163 -13.24 7.56 -0.15
C PHE A 163 -12.57 6.29 0.39
N CYS A 164 -12.08 5.40 -0.48
CA CYS A 164 -11.32 4.21 -0.09
C CYS A 164 -10.06 4.57 0.71
N LEU A 165 -9.34 5.63 0.32
CA LEU A 165 -8.12 6.05 1.02
C LEU A 165 -8.44 6.62 2.43
N LYS A 166 -9.58 7.31 2.59
CA LYS A 166 -10.08 7.72 3.91
C LYS A 166 -10.43 6.51 4.79
N ILE A 167 -11.13 5.53 4.24
CA ILE A 167 -11.49 4.30 4.97
C ILE A 167 -10.23 3.53 5.36
N LEU A 168 -9.27 3.37 4.45
CA LEU A 168 -8.00 2.70 4.70
C LEU A 168 -7.22 3.42 5.82
N GLY A 169 -7.15 4.75 5.79
CA GLY A 169 -6.51 5.53 6.85
C GLY A 169 -7.16 5.33 8.21
N LEU A 170 -8.50 5.29 8.26
CA LEU A 170 -9.24 5.05 9.50
C LEU A 170 -9.02 3.62 10.02
N PHE A 171 -8.95 2.64 9.13
CA PHE A 171 -8.61 1.26 9.49
C PHE A 171 -7.19 1.14 10.04
N ILE A 172 -6.22 1.83 9.44
CA ILE A 172 -4.83 1.88 9.94
C ILE A 172 -4.78 2.50 11.34
N ILE A 173 -5.54 3.57 11.60
CA ILE A 173 -5.61 4.20 12.93
C ILE A 173 -6.19 3.23 13.97
N ILE A 174 -7.26 2.50 13.63
CA ILE A 174 -7.84 1.48 14.51
C ILE A 174 -6.84 0.36 14.77
N CYS A 175 -6.14 -0.12 13.73
CA CYS A 175 -5.09 -1.12 13.88
C CYS A 175 -3.94 -0.62 14.75
N LEU A 176 -3.49 0.62 14.58
CA LEU A 176 -2.44 1.23 15.41
C LEU A 176 -2.89 1.37 16.87
N MET A 177 -4.13 1.79 17.12
CA MET A 177 -4.67 1.84 18.48
C MET A 177 -4.72 0.46 19.11
N ALA A 178 -5.27 -0.54 18.42
CA ALA A 178 -5.30 -1.91 18.90
C ALA A 178 -3.90 -2.48 19.16
N PHE A 179 -2.95 -2.22 18.25
CA PHE A 179 -1.56 -2.66 18.38
C PHE A 179 -0.85 -1.96 19.55
N SER A 180 -1.07 -0.67 19.74
CA SER A 180 -0.53 0.08 20.87
C SER A 180 -1.09 -0.39 22.21
N TYR A 181 -2.39 -0.68 22.27
CA TYR A 181 -3.06 -1.23 23.44
C TYR A 181 -2.49 -2.60 23.81
N LEU A 182 -2.34 -3.49 22.83
CA LEU A 182 -1.70 -4.79 23.03
C LEU A 182 -0.23 -4.69 23.40
N PHE A 183 0.52 -3.78 22.78
CA PHE A 183 1.93 -3.55 23.09
C PHE A 183 2.13 -3.05 24.52
N PHE A 184 1.21 -2.21 25.02
CA PHE A 184 1.27 -1.70 26.39
C PHE A 184 0.81 -2.74 27.42
N THR A 185 -0.14 -3.61 27.04
CA THR A 185 -0.65 -4.69 27.88
C THR A 185 0.26 -5.93 27.86
N MET A 186 1.25 -5.98 26.97
CA MET A 186 2.23 -7.06 26.93
C MET A 186 3.17 -6.93 28.14
N GLU A 187 3.07 -7.88 29.06
CA GLU A 187 4.00 -8.01 30.19
C GLU A 187 5.42 -8.16 29.61
N LYS A 188 6.31 -7.22 29.93
CA LYS A 188 7.64 -7.16 29.31
C LYS A 188 8.52 -8.23 29.94
N GLU A 189 9.25 -8.97 29.11
CA GLU A 189 10.28 -9.94 29.55
C GLU A 189 11.24 -9.33 30.59
N LYS A 190 11.46 -8.01 30.51
CA LYS A 190 12.25 -7.23 31.47
C LYS A 190 11.67 -7.24 32.90
N ASP A 191 10.34 -7.21 33.07
CA ASP A 191 9.71 -7.24 34.39
C ASP A 191 9.78 -8.63 35.03
N VAL A 192 9.79 -9.69 34.22
CA VAL A 192 10.00 -11.07 34.70
C VAL A 192 11.47 -11.30 35.07
N LEU A 193 12.40 -10.78 34.25
CA LEU A 193 13.84 -10.86 34.53
C LEU A 193 14.24 -10.09 35.80
N THR A 194 13.66 -8.93 36.08
CA THR A 194 13.93 -8.19 37.32
C THR A 194 13.40 -8.93 38.56
N LYS A 195 12.21 -9.55 38.46
CA LYS A 195 11.69 -10.43 39.52
C LYS A 195 12.58 -11.65 39.76
N ILE A 196 13.09 -12.30 38.71
CA ILE A 196 14.04 -13.41 38.82
C ILE A 196 15.35 -12.98 39.48
N ALA A 197 15.91 -11.83 39.09
CA ALA A 197 17.12 -11.29 39.70
C ALA A 197 16.93 -10.95 41.19
N ALA A 198 15.79 -10.38 41.56
CA ALA A 198 15.43 -10.09 42.95
C ALA A 198 15.27 -11.37 43.78
N SER A 199 14.58 -12.40 43.25
CA SER A 199 14.44 -13.69 43.96
C SER A 199 15.79 -14.40 44.11
N LYS A 200 16.64 -14.40 43.09
CA LYS A 200 17.96 -15.06 43.13
C LYS A 200 18.93 -14.39 44.11
N THR A 201 18.85 -13.07 44.26
CA THR A 201 19.64 -12.34 45.26
C THR A 201 19.12 -12.62 46.68
N HIS A 202 17.80 -12.70 46.87
CA HIS A 202 17.22 -13.04 48.17
C HIS A 202 17.59 -14.48 48.61
N ILE A 203 17.52 -15.46 47.70
CA ILE A 203 17.91 -16.85 47.98
C ILE A 203 19.38 -16.93 48.39
N ARG A 204 20.29 -16.27 47.66
CA ARG A 204 21.72 -16.25 48.01
C ARG A 204 21.97 -15.64 49.40
N SER A 205 21.31 -14.52 49.71
CA SER A 205 21.45 -13.92 51.04
C SER A 205 20.89 -14.80 52.17
N SER A 206 19.80 -15.52 51.92
CA SER A 206 19.25 -16.47 52.89
C SER A 206 20.13 -17.72 53.05
N GLN A 207 20.73 -18.23 51.98
CA GLN A 207 21.68 -19.35 52.04
C GLN A 207 22.96 -19.01 52.83
N ASP A 208 23.51 -17.80 52.65
CA ASP A 208 24.65 -17.32 53.44
C ASP A 208 24.32 -17.21 54.93
N LEU A 209 23.09 -16.80 55.28
CA LEU A 209 22.64 -16.76 56.67
C LEU A 209 22.48 -18.16 57.26
N SER A 210 21.93 -19.11 56.50
CA SER A 210 21.83 -20.52 56.92
C SER A 210 23.21 -21.15 57.17
N LEU A 211 24.21 -20.83 56.34
CA LEU A 211 25.59 -21.29 56.55
C LEU A 211 26.16 -20.77 57.89
N ARG A 212 25.95 -19.48 58.21
CA ARG A 212 26.39 -18.90 59.49
C ARG A 212 25.70 -19.54 60.70
N ILE A 213 24.40 -19.82 60.61
CA ILE A 213 23.65 -20.52 61.67
C ILE A 213 24.21 -21.94 61.86
N SER A 214 24.58 -22.64 60.78
CA SER A 214 25.20 -23.97 60.85
C SER A 214 26.59 -23.95 61.54
N GLU A 215 27.39 -22.91 61.30
CA GLU A 215 28.68 -22.72 61.96
C GLU A 215 28.52 -22.45 63.46
N ASP A 216 27.50 -21.67 63.85
CA ASP A 216 27.24 -21.40 65.26
C ASP A 216 26.65 -22.62 65.98
N LEU A 217 25.82 -23.41 65.31
CA LEU A 217 25.36 -24.71 65.81
C LEU A 217 26.52 -25.68 66.03
N THR A 218 27.47 -25.78 65.10
CA THR A 218 28.64 -26.65 65.26
C THR A 218 29.56 -26.19 66.40
N LYS A 219 29.72 -24.87 66.62
CA LYS A 219 30.44 -24.33 67.79
C LYS A 219 29.74 -24.65 69.11
N ILE A 220 28.41 -24.51 69.17
CA ILE A 220 27.62 -24.82 70.36
C ILE A 220 27.67 -26.33 70.66
N ARG A 221 27.55 -27.18 69.64
CA ARG A 221 27.63 -28.64 69.79
C ARG A 221 29.00 -29.08 70.33
N LYS A 222 30.08 -28.50 69.80
CA LYS A 222 31.44 -28.71 70.36
C LYS A 222 31.55 -28.29 71.82
N ARG A 223 30.92 -27.18 72.23
CA ARG A 223 30.88 -26.78 73.65
C ARG A 223 30.09 -27.75 74.51
N ILE A 224 28.94 -28.23 74.03
CA ILE A 224 28.14 -29.24 74.75
C ILE A 224 28.93 -30.54 74.93
N ASP A 225 29.68 -30.98 73.91
CA ASP A 225 30.52 -32.17 74.00
C ASP A 225 31.65 -32.04 75.04
N LEU A 226 32.16 -30.82 75.32
CA LEU A 226 33.16 -30.59 76.37
C LEU A 226 32.64 -30.83 77.79
N PHE A 227 31.32 -30.85 77.97
CA PHE A 227 30.63 -31.13 79.24
C PHE A 227 30.21 -32.61 79.35
N ARG A 228 30.38 -33.41 78.29
CA ARG A 228 29.99 -34.81 78.25
C ARG A 228 31.04 -35.68 78.96
N GLY A 229 30.66 -36.32 80.06
CA GLY A 229 31.55 -37.21 80.84
C GLY A 229 32.40 -36.54 81.92
N LYS A 230 32.08 -35.31 82.33
CA LYS A 230 32.69 -34.62 83.48
C LYS A 230 31.70 -34.53 84.65
N ASP A 231 32.20 -34.48 85.88
CA ASP A 231 31.39 -34.11 87.04
C ASP A 231 31.04 -32.62 86.96
N LEU A 232 29.77 -32.34 86.67
CA LEU A 232 29.27 -31.00 86.41
C LEU A 232 28.91 -30.29 87.71
N THR A 233 29.43 -29.08 87.90
CA THR A 233 28.94 -28.21 88.98
C THR A 233 27.55 -27.68 88.64
N ARG A 234 26.82 -27.17 89.64
CA ARG A 234 25.48 -26.59 89.45
C ARG A 234 25.45 -25.45 88.43
N ARG A 235 26.56 -24.71 88.28
CA ARG A 235 26.72 -23.69 87.22
C ARG A 235 26.83 -24.33 85.83
N ASP A 236 27.63 -25.37 85.70
CA ASP A 236 27.85 -26.06 84.42
C ASP A 236 26.56 -26.73 83.91
N GLN A 237 25.73 -27.27 84.81
CA GLN A 237 24.40 -27.78 84.46
C GLN A 237 23.49 -26.68 83.91
N MET A 238 23.52 -25.49 84.51
CA MET A 238 22.70 -24.35 84.08
C MET A 238 23.17 -23.81 82.72
N GLU A 239 24.49 -23.78 82.49
CA GLU A 239 25.07 -23.42 81.20
C GLU A 239 24.75 -24.44 80.11
N LEU A 240 24.77 -25.74 80.43
CA LEU A 240 24.40 -26.80 79.49
C LEU A 240 22.93 -26.73 79.08
N VAL A 241 22.02 -26.45 80.02
CA VAL A 241 20.60 -26.22 79.72
C VAL A 241 20.42 -24.99 78.84
N TYR A 242 21.13 -23.89 79.13
CA TYR A 242 21.10 -22.68 78.31
C TYR A 242 21.62 -22.93 76.87
N LEU A 243 22.73 -23.67 76.72
CA LEU A 243 23.29 -24.03 75.42
C LEU A 243 22.36 -24.94 74.61
N ASN A 244 21.67 -25.88 75.26
CA ASN A 244 20.67 -26.73 74.60
C ASN A 244 19.45 -25.93 74.13
N LEU A 245 18.93 -25.02 74.95
CA LEU A 245 17.86 -24.10 74.56
C LEU A 245 18.28 -23.23 73.37
N LYS A 246 19.51 -22.70 73.40
CA LYS A 246 20.06 -21.91 72.29
C LYS A 246 20.22 -22.73 71.01
N ALA A 247 20.69 -23.97 71.11
CA ALA A 247 20.79 -24.87 69.96
C ALA A 247 19.40 -25.20 69.38
N TYR A 248 18.41 -25.46 70.23
CA TYR A 248 17.04 -25.73 69.80
C TYR A 248 16.43 -24.53 69.05
N ASN A 249 16.55 -23.32 69.59
CA ASN A 249 16.06 -22.11 68.93
C ASN A 249 16.76 -21.86 67.59
N LEU A 250 18.07 -22.12 67.49
CA LEU A 250 18.81 -21.98 66.24
C LEU A 250 18.42 -23.02 65.19
N VAL A 251 18.08 -24.25 65.60
CA VAL A 251 17.54 -25.28 64.70
C VAL A 251 16.15 -24.88 64.20
N GLU A 252 15.28 -24.39 65.09
CA GLU A 252 13.94 -23.92 64.71
C GLU A 252 14.02 -22.74 63.73
N ASP A 253 14.92 -21.78 63.97
CA ASP A 253 15.17 -20.66 63.06
C ASP A 253 15.74 -21.14 61.72
N GLN A 254 16.63 -22.14 61.73
CA GLN A 254 17.17 -22.75 60.51
C GLN A 254 16.05 -23.41 59.68
N GLU A 255 15.18 -24.21 60.29
CA GLU A 255 14.07 -24.87 59.61
C GLU A 255 13.09 -23.84 59.02
N LYS A 256 12.77 -22.77 59.77
CA LYS A 256 11.92 -21.67 59.27
C LYS A 256 12.54 -20.97 58.05
N LYS A 257 13.86 -20.76 58.07
CA LYS A 257 14.58 -20.14 56.95
C LYS A 257 14.67 -21.06 55.75
N GLU A 258 14.90 -22.35 55.96
CA GLU A 258 14.93 -23.37 54.90
C GLU A 258 13.57 -23.53 54.22
N ALA A 259 12.48 -23.53 55.00
CA ALA A 259 11.13 -23.50 54.45
C ALA A 259 10.87 -22.24 53.60
N ALA A 260 11.32 -21.06 54.06
CA ALA A 260 11.20 -19.82 53.29
C ALA A 260 12.03 -19.83 51.99
N ILE A 261 13.22 -20.45 52.01
CA ILE A 261 14.05 -20.66 50.82
C ILE A 261 13.33 -21.59 49.84
N ASN A 262 12.79 -22.73 50.30
CA ASN A 262 12.07 -23.66 49.44
C ASN A 262 10.87 -23.00 48.75
N ILE A 263 10.10 -22.17 49.47
CA ILE A 263 9.00 -21.39 48.88
C ILE A 263 9.53 -20.41 47.82
N GLN A 264 10.66 -19.74 48.08
CA GLN A 264 11.26 -18.83 47.10
C GLN A 264 11.85 -19.54 45.88
N GLU A 265 12.39 -20.74 46.05
CA GLU A 265 12.85 -21.60 44.96
C GLU A 265 11.69 -22.10 44.10
N GLU A 266 10.55 -22.43 44.71
CA GLU A 266 9.32 -22.80 43.99
C GLU A 266 8.81 -21.61 43.13
N ILE A 267 8.74 -20.42 43.72
CA ILE A 267 8.37 -19.19 43.01
C ILE A 267 9.38 -18.86 41.90
N LEU A 268 10.68 -19.09 42.13
CA LEU A 268 11.71 -18.91 41.11
C LEU A 268 11.49 -19.87 39.94
N GLY A 269 11.24 -21.15 40.22
CA GLY A 269 10.97 -22.17 39.21
C GLY A 269 9.71 -21.88 38.40
N GLU A 270 8.63 -21.38 39.03
CA GLU A 270 7.45 -20.92 38.29
C GLU A 270 7.73 -19.73 37.38
N ASN A 271 8.53 -18.76 37.86
CA ASN A 271 8.89 -17.59 37.05
C ASN A 271 9.83 -17.94 35.90
N GLU A 272 10.75 -18.90 36.09
CA GLU A 272 11.61 -19.42 35.03
C GLU A 272 10.79 -20.17 33.98
N LYS A 273 9.82 -21.02 34.38
CA LYS A 273 8.88 -21.66 33.46
C LYS A 273 8.05 -20.64 32.68
N LYS A 274 7.51 -19.62 33.35
CA LYS A 274 6.79 -18.53 32.68
C LYS A 274 7.67 -17.77 31.70
N LEU A 275 8.94 -17.53 32.04
CA LEU A 275 9.90 -16.88 31.15
C LEU A 275 10.18 -17.76 29.91
N GLU A 276 10.29 -19.07 30.09
CA GLU A 276 10.52 -20.03 29.01
C GLU A 276 9.30 -20.15 28.09
N GLU A 277 8.09 -20.21 28.64
CA GLU A 277 6.83 -20.13 27.90
C GLU A 277 6.73 -18.81 27.12
N MET A 278 7.09 -17.69 27.76
CA MET A 278 7.17 -16.41 27.07
C MET A 278 8.23 -16.42 25.97
N ARG A 279 9.37 -17.10 26.12
CA ARG A 279 10.38 -17.17 25.05
C ARG A 279 9.99 -18.08 23.88
N GLN A 280 9.25 -19.15 24.15
CA GLN A 280 8.80 -20.08 23.12
C GLN A 280 7.63 -19.53 22.29
N LYS A 281 6.73 -18.72 22.88
CA LYS A 281 5.62 -18.12 22.13
C LYS A 281 6.11 -17.11 21.10
N SER A 282 5.72 -17.32 19.85
CA SER A 282 6.04 -16.41 18.76
C SER A 282 5.40 -15.04 19.00
N PHE A 283 6.00 -13.97 18.48
CA PHE A 283 5.52 -12.59 18.67
C PHE A 283 4.05 -12.44 18.25
N LEU A 284 3.59 -13.22 17.26
CA LEU A 284 2.20 -13.26 16.80
C LEU A 284 1.26 -14.03 17.75
N GLU A 285 1.72 -15.08 18.42
CA GLU A 285 0.95 -15.80 19.46
C GLU A 285 0.76 -14.92 20.70
N LYS A 286 1.81 -14.22 21.11
CA LYS A 286 1.73 -13.19 22.18
C LYS A 286 0.73 -12.09 21.85
N LEU A 287 0.68 -11.67 20.58
CA LEU A 287 -0.21 -10.62 20.10
C LEU A 287 -1.66 -11.10 19.87
N LEU A 288 -1.87 -12.39 19.67
CA LEU A 288 -3.21 -12.98 19.50
C LEU A 288 -3.75 -13.62 20.78
N ARG A 289 -2.97 -13.58 21.88
CA ARG A 289 -3.33 -14.16 23.18
C ARG A 289 -3.76 -15.63 23.05
N ARG A 290 -3.10 -16.37 22.15
CA ARG A 290 -3.15 -17.84 22.04
C ARG A 290 -1.79 -18.37 22.48
#